data_AF-J4C7Y1-F1
#
_entry.id   AF-J4C7Y1-F1
#
_cell.length_a   1.000
_cell.length_b   1.000
_cell.length_c   1.000
_cell.angle_alpha   90.00
_cell.angle_beta   90.00
_cell.angle_gamma   90.00
#
_symmetry.space_group_name_H-M   'P 1'
#
loop_
_entity.id
_entity.type
_entity.pdbx_description
1 polymer ?
#
loop_
_entity_poly.entity_id
_entity_poly.type
_entity_poly.pdbx_seq_one_letter_code
_entity_poly.pdbx_strand_id
1 'polypeptide(L)'
;MFKCRACSGTPFAAFFGFSDAVDNEKEDENKDTSDTDDGGSAVKEGEELSNVEPEEMNEPRNSEEVGYLVKTWDTYVHERAKSLWSNSKNRRDVLKSIARGCRREDDPVLGNDHYCVKWIGKYEDGYPVILMSRPGDEEETTTFVNRVLVFLFADQESYEKIDASNRTAFPMFCGDKSCINLTHILLD
;
A
#
# COMPACT_ATOMS: atom_id res chain seq x y z
N MET A 1 23.68 30.19 23.83
CA MET A 1 23.59 28.72 23.64
C MET A 1 22.16 28.37 23.27
N PHE A 2 21.85 28.35 21.98
CA PHE A 2 20.55 27.88 21.50
C PHE A 2 20.70 26.39 21.19
N LYS A 3 20.08 25.54 22.01
CA LYS A 3 19.98 24.09 21.74
C LYS A 3 18.85 23.89 20.73
N CYS A 4 19.19 23.70 19.46
CA CYS A 4 18.29 23.08 18.50
C CYS A 4 18.11 21.61 18.92
N ARG A 5 16.89 21.24 19.33
CA ARG A 5 16.48 19.87 19.68
C ARG A 5 15.46 19.34 18.66
N ALA A 6 15.70 19.56 17.37
CA ALA A 6 14.89 19.03 16.29
C ALA A 6 15.73 19.01 15.00
N CYS A 7 16.35 17.87 14.66
CA CYS A 7 16.95 17.58 13.35
C CYS A 7 17.44 16.12 13.24
N SER A 8 16.66 15.12 13.66
CA SER A 8 17.04 13.70 13.47
C SER A 8 15.93 12.82 12.90
N GLY A 9 14.85 13.40 12.37
CA GLY A 9 13.89 12.65 11.58
C GLY A 9 14.42 12.49 10.16
N THR A 10 14.80 11.27 9.76
CA THR A 10 15.00 10.99 8.33
C THR A 10 13.65 11.15 7.61
N PRO A 11 13.60 11.70 6.39
CA PRO A 11 12.35 11.97 5.66
C PRO A 11 11.46 10.72 5.50
N PHE A 12 12.07 9.53 5.54
CA PHE A 12 11.38 8.26 5.51
C PHE A 12 10.38 8.01 6.66
N ALA A 13 10.80 8.30 7.90
CA ALA A 13 9.98 8.03 9.07
C ALA A 13 8.76 8.96 9.12
N ALA A 14 8.93 10.19 8.63
CA ALA A 14 7.84 11.14 8.47
C ALA A 14 6.83 10.70 7.41
N PHE A 15 7.29 10.12 6.30
CA PHE A 15 6.46 9.75 5.17
C PHE A 15 5.70 8.43 5.34
N PHE A 16 6.35 7.42 5.91
CA PHE A 16 5.80 6.07 6.08
C PHE A 16 5.24 5.80 7.49
N GLY A 17 5.30 6.78 8.40
CA GLY A 17 4.57 6.73 9.67
C GLY A 17 5.20 5.86 10.75
N PHE A 18 6.52 5.80 10.82
CA PHE A 18 7.22 5.11 11.91
C PHE A 18 7.45 6.09 13.07
N SER A 19 6.64 5.96 14.13
CA SER A 19 7.01 6.52 15.43
C SER A 19 8.11 5.64 16.02
N ASP A 20 9.19 6.23 16.54
CA ASP A 20 10.04 5.56 17.53
C ASP A 20 9.11 5.11 18.66
N ALA A 21 8.82 3.82 18.73
CA ALA A 21 8.09 3.23 19.83
C ALA A 21 9.06 3.15 21.01
N VAL A 22 9.05 4.18 21.85
CA VAL A 22 9.59 4.06 23.20
C VAL A 22 8.50 3.37 24.02
N ASP A 23 8.81 2.16 24.47
CA ASP A 23 7.97 1.35 25.35
C ASP A 23 7.34 2.17 26.48
N ASN A 24 6.03 2.00 26.66
CA ASN A 24 5.43 2.08 27.98
C ASN A 24 4.22 1.15 28.04
N GLU A 25 4.44 0.05 28.75
CA GLU A 25 3.44 -0.82 29.33
C GLU A 25 2.38 0.01 30.09
N LYS A 26 1.11 -0.43 29.99
CA LYS A 26 0.21 -0.55 31.14
C LYS A 26 -1.03 -1.36 30.79
N GLU A 27 -1.18 -2.44 31.54
CA GLU A 27 -2.40 -3.18 31.83
C GLU A 27 -3.49 -2.25 32.40
N ASP A 28 -4.77 -2.56 32.16
CA ASP A 28 -5.68 -2.98 33.24
C ASP A 28 -7.08 -3.35 32.74
N GLU A 29 -7.65 -4.34 33.43
CA GLU A 29 -8.89 -5.08 33.20
C GLU A 29 -10.20 -4.30 33.51
N ASN A 30 -11.33 -4.82 33.01
CA ASN A 30 -12.50 -5.38 33.75
C ASN A 30 -13.93 -4.96 33.29
N LYS A 31 -14.69 -6.01 32.86
CA LYS A 31 -15.99 -6.53 33.37
C LYS A 31 -17.39 -6.03 32.93
N ASP A 32 -18.20 -7.03 32.52
CA ASP A 32 -19.67 -7.32 32.69
C ASP A 32 -20.72 -6.34 32.10
N THR A 33 -21.94 -6.70 31.67
CA THR A 33 -22.81 -7.92 31.66
C THR A 33 -24.06 -7.63 30.77
N SER A 34 -24.64 -8.69 30.16
CA SER A 34 -26.10 -8.98 29.90
C SER A 34 -26.97 -7.95 29.10
N ASP A 35 -28.04 -8.26 28.34
CA ASP A 35 -29.03 -9.35 28.23
C ASP A 35 -29.70 -9.36 26.81
N THR A 36 -30.36 -10.50 26.51
CA THR A 36 -31.50 -10.91 25.62
C THR A 36 -32.27 -9.85 24.78
N ASP A 37 -33.04 -10.12 23.71
CA ASP A 37 -33.83 -11.28 23.24
C ASP A 37 -34.30 -11.09 21.76
N ASP A 38 -34.62 -12.22 21.13
CA ASP A 38 -35.66 -12.55 20.12
C ASP A 38 -36.00 -11.70 18.86
N GLY A 39 -36.32 -12.41 17.76
CA GLY A 39 -37.10 -11.90 16.64
C GLY A 39 -36.76 -12.47 15.26
N GLY A 40 -37.14 -13.71 14.97
CA GLY A 40 -36.89 -14.37 13.67
C GLY A 40 -37.81 -13.95 12.51
N SER A 41 -37.42 -14.29 11.27
CA SER A 41 -38.28 -14.98 10.27
C SER A 41 -37.68 -15.06 8.86
N ALA A 42 -37.96 -16.23 8.25
CA ALA A 42 -38.28 -16.46 6.84
C ALA A 42 -37.15 -16.55 5.78
N VAL A 43 -36.77 -17.81 5.55
CA VAL A 43 -36.55 -18.52 4.27
C VAL A 43 -36.69 -17.71 2.97
N LYS A 44 -35.73 -17.89 2.06
CA LYS A 44 -36.01 -18.29 0.67
C LYS A 44 -34.79 -18.91 0.00
N GLU A 45 -34.96 -20.19 -0.31
CA GLU A 45 -34.17 -20.96 -1.27
C GLU A 45 -34.22 -20.28 -2.64
N GLY A 46 -33.07 -20.24 -3.30
CA GLY A 46 -32.93 -19.71 -4.65
C GLY A 46 -31.55 -20.01 -5.20
N GLU A 47 -31.51 -21.00 -6.09
CA GLU A 47 -30.56 -21.10 -7.20
C GLU A 47 -29.11 -21.50 -6.87
N GLU A 48 -28.91 -22.79 -6.59
CA GLU A 48 -27.60 -23.43 -6.80
C GLU A 48 -27.43 -23.76 -8.29
N LEU A 49 -27.20 -22.71 -9.09
CA LEU A 49 -26.46 -22.84 -10.34
C LEU A 49 -25.01 -22.59 -9.98
N SER A 50 -24.21 -23.63 -10.11
CA SER A 50 -22.77 -23.62 -9.91
C SER A 50 -22.14 -22.45 -10.66
N ASN A 51 -21.90 -21.36 -9.93
CA ASN A 51 -21.02 -20.30 -10.35
C ASN A 51 -19.61 -20.88 -10.32
N VAL A 52 -19.22 -21.55 -11.41
CA VAL A 52 -17.82 -21.82 -11.68
C VAL A 52 -17.22 -20.43 -11.94
N GLU A 53 -16.82 -19.75 -10.87
CA GLU A 53 -15.91 -18.62 -10.99
C GLU A 53 -14.70 -19.13 -11.79
N PRO A 54 -14.30 -18.44 -12.87
CA PRO A 54 -13.14 -18.86 -13.62
C PRO A 54 -11.91 -18.61 -12.75
N GLU A 55 -11.53 -19.63 -11.96
CA GLU A 55 -10.24 -19.71 -11.26
C GLU A 55 -9.05 -19.75 -12.25
N GLU A 56 -9.31 -19.71 -13.56
CA GLU A 56 -8.32 -19.87 -14.62
C GLU A 56 -7.61 -18.58 -15.08
N MET A 57 -7.83 -17.40 -14.49
CA MET A 57 -7.27 -16.14 -15.02
C MET A 57 -6.34 -15.33 -14.10
N ASN A 58 -5.88 -15.90 -12.99
CA ASN A 58 -4.86 -15.24 -12.14
C ASN A 58 -3.51 -15.98 -12.21
N GLU A 59 -3.02 -16.25 -13.42
CA GLU A 59 -1.63 -16.73 -13.54
C GLU A 59 -0.68 -15.67 -12.97
N PRO A 60 0.14 -16.01 -11.96
CA PRO A 60 1.11 -15.07 -11.41
C PRO A 60 2.17 -14.75 -12.47
N ARG A 61 2.68 -13.51 -12.44
CA ARG A 61 3.78 -13.11 -13.31
C ARG A 61 5.01 -13.99 -13.08
N ASN A 62 5.66 -14.36 -14.18
CA ASN A 62 6.94 -15.06 -14.08
C ASN A 62 8.07 -14.10 -13.66
N SER A 63 9.24 -14.66 -13.33
CA SER A 63 10.39 -13.87 -12.87
C SER A 63 10.96 -12.92 -13.91
N GLU A 64 10.86 -13.25 -15.20
CA GLU A 64 11.35 -12.43 -16.31
C GLU A 64 10.45 -11.22 -16.54
N GLU A 65 9.13 -11.41 -16.54
CA GLU A 65 8.11 -10.36 -16.64
C GLU A 65 8.23 -9.38 -15.48
N VAL A 66 8.33 -9.89 -14.25
CA VAL A 66 8.59 -9.04 -13.07
C VAL A 66 9.91 -8.28 -13.23
N GLY A 67 10.97 -8.94 -13.70
CA GLY A 67 12.27 -8.31 -13.93
C GLY A 67 12.21 -7.18 -14.95
N TYR A 68 11.44 -7.37 -16.02
CA TYR A 68 11.22 -6.37 -17.06
C TYR A 68 10.44 -5.17 -16.53
N LEU A 69 9.29 -5.39 -15.87
CA LEU A 69 8.50 -4.30 -15.28
C LEU A 69 9.31 -3.49 -14.28
N VAL A 70 10.04 -4.16 -13.39
CA VAL A 70 10.90 -3.49 -12.40
C VAL A 70 11.96 -2.64 -13.10
N LYS A 71 12.59 -3.15 -14.16
CA LYS A 71 13.59 -2.38 -14.92
C LYS A 71 12.96 -1.16 -15.59
N THR A 72 11.77 -1.31 -16.15
CA THR A 72 11.02 -0.24 -16.81
C THR A 72 10.57 0.81 -15.81
N TRP A 73 9.88 0.43 -14.73
CA TRP A 73 9.43 1.38 -13.72
C TRP A 73 10.59 2.09 -13.03
N ASP A 74 11.73 1.42 -12.79
CA ASP A 74 12.92 2.02 -12.17
C ASP A 74 13.47 3.23 -12.95
N THR A 75 13.23 3.33 -14.27
CA THR A 75 13.63 4.52 -15.05
C THR A 75 12.77 5.74 -14.76
N TYR A 76 11.53 5.54 -14.30
CA TYR A 76 10.57 6.59 -13.96
C TYR A 76 10.55 6.94 -12.47
N VAL A 77 11.29 6.18 -11.64
CA VAL A 77 11.35 6.50 -10.21
C VAL A 77 11.99 7.88 -10.01
N HIS A 78 11.32 8.70 -9.20
CA HIS A 78 11.75 10.04 -8.87
C HIS A 78 13.07 10.05 -8.07
N GLU A 79 13.89 11.10 -8.26
CA GLU A 79 15.20 11.22 -7.62
C GLU A 79 15.12 11.24 -6.09
N ARG A 80 14.01 11.71 -5.51
CA ARG A 80 13.76 11.65 -4.04
C ARG A 80 13.79 10.22 -3.51
N ALA A 81 13.18 9.28 -4.23
CA ALA A 81 13.14 7.88 -3.85
C ALA A 81 14.50 7.20 -4.11
N LYS A 82 15.20 7.57 -5.19
CA LYS A 82 16.57 7.09 -5.43
C LYS A 82 17.56 7.55 -4.36
N SER A 83 17.42 8.80 -3.90
CA SER A 83 18.26 9.38 -2.85
C SER A 83 18.05 8.71 -1.50
N LEU A 84 16.82 8.29 -1.23
CA LEU A 84 16.47 7.54 -0.03
C LEU A 84 17.01 6.10 -0.10
N TRP A 85 16.76 5.37 -1.18
CA TRP A 85 17.30 4.02 -1.38
C TRP A 85 18.59 4.07 -2.21
N SER A 86 19.67 4.53 -1.58
CA SER A 86 21.01 4.50 -2.17
C SER A 86 21.40 3.10 -2.67
N ASN A 87 20.95 2.07 -1.95
CA ASN A 87 20.98 0.70 -2.44
C ASN A 87 19.78 0.42 -3.36
N SER A 88 20.04 0.33 -4.66
CA SER A 88 19.03 -0.01 -5.67
C SER A 88 18.32 -1.34 -5.41
N LYS A 89 18.92 -2.26 -4.65
CA LYS A 89 18.32 -3.57 -4.32
C LYS A 89 16.98 -3.40 -3.59
N ASN A 90 16.95 -2.65 -2.48
CA ASN A 90 15.74 -2.49 -1.66
C ASN A 90 14.60 -1.85 -2.47
N ARG A 91 14.93 -0.82 -3.27
CA ARG A 91 13.95 -0.18 -4.17
C ARG A 91 13.40 -1.18 -5.20
N ARG A 92 14.28 -1.95 -5.84
CA ARG A 92 13.86 -2.98 -6.80
C ARG A 92 13.03 -4.07 -6.14
N ASP A 93 13.29 -4.41 -4.88
CA ASP A 93 12.50 -5.40 -4.15
C ASP A 93 11.08 -4.89 -3.84
N VAL A 94 10.92 -3.61 -3.49
CA VAL A 94 9.60 -2.95 -3.39
C VAL A 94 8.87 -2.98 -4.74
N LEU A 95 9.54 -2.60 -5.84
CA LEU A 95 8.96 -2.66 -7.19
C LEU A 95 8.55 -4.09 -7.58
N LYS A 96 9.35 -5.11 -7.22
CA LYS A 96 8.99 -6.51 -7.45
C LYS A 96 7.75 -6.92 -6.68
N SER A 97 7.60 -6.46 -5.44
CA SER A 97 6.43 -6.74 -4.62
C SER A 97 5.17 -6.09 -5.21
N ILE A 98 5.26 -4.86 -5.71
CA ILE A 98 4.17 -4.20 -6.45
C ILE A 98 3.83 -5.01 -7.72
N ALA A 99 4.83 -5.38 -8.51
CA ALA A 99 4.63 -6.17 -9.73
C ALA A 99 4.05 -7.56 -9.47
N ARG A 100 4.21 -8.15 -8.29
CA ARG A 100 3.58 -9.44 -7.95
C ARG A 100 2.18 -9.29 -7.39
N GLY A 101 1.85 -8.12 -6.86
CA GLY A 101 0.55 -7.88 -6.24
C GLY A 101 -0.53 -7.36 -7.18
N CYS A 102 -0.31 -7.34 -8.49
CA CYS A 102 -1.37 -7.11 -9.47
C CYS A 102 -1.35 -8.18 -10.57
N ARG A 103 -2.44 -8.25 -11.35
CA ARG A 103 -2.58 -9.25 -12.42
C ARG A 103 -1.50 -9.08 -13.47
N ARG A 104 -1.24 -10.16 -14.20
CA ARG A 104 -0.23 -10.20 -15.26
C ARG A 104 -0.40 -9.08 -16.29
N GLU A 105 -1.65 -8.81 -16.69
CA GLU A 105 -2.06 -7.84 -17.71
C GLU A 105 -2.18 -6.39 -17.23
N ASP A 106 -2.19 -6.16 -15.91
CA ASP A 106 -2.40 -4.83 -15.33
C ASP A 106 -1.08 -4.08 -15.05
N ASP A 107 -0.93 -2.84 -15.53
CA ASP A 107 0.20 -1.98 -15.14
C ASP A 107 -0.27 -0.79 -14.29
N PRO A 108 0.01 -0.76 -12.97
CA PRO A 108 -0.41 0.33 -12.09
C PRO A 108 0.38 1.63 -12.28
N VAL A 109 1.50 1.62 -13.01
CA VAL A 109 2.40 2.78 -13.16
C VAL A 109 2.29 3.39 -14.55
N LEU A 110 2.35 2.55 -15.59
CA LEU A 110 2.38 2.97 -16.99
C LEU A 110 1.16 2.48 -17.79
N GLY A 111 0.18 1.85 -17.12
CA GLY A 111 -1.08 1.45 -17.73
C GLY A 111 -1.98 2.63 -18.06
N ASN A 112 -3.15 2.33 -18.61
CA ASN A 112 -4.16 3.36 -18.88
C ASN A 112 -4.89 3.79 -17.60
N ASP A 113 -5.55 4.94 -17.67
CA ASP A 113 -6.35 5.53 -16.60
C ASP A 113 -7.83 5.10 -16.65
N HIS A 114 -8.23 4.26 -17.60
CA HIS A 114 -9.61 3.83 -17.78
C HIS A 114 -10.02 2.65 -16.90
N TYR A 115 -9.06 1.80 -16.54
CA TYR A 115 -9.33 0.58 -15.77
C TYR A 115 -8.63 0.58 -14.41
N CYS A 116 -9.31 0.02 -13.41
CA CYS A 116 -8.74 -0.20 -12.09
C CYS A 116 -7.71 -1.33 -12.15
N VAL A 117 -6.59 -1.16 -11.44
CA VAL A 117 -5.61 -2.23 -11.21
C VAL A 117 -5.81 -2.77 -9.80
N LYS A 118 -6.32 -4.00 -9.68
CA LYS A 118 -6.69 -4.57 -8.38
C LYS A 118 -5.49 -5.21 -7.67
N TRP A 119 -5.37 -4.93 -6.38
CA TRP A 119 -4.36 -5.56 -5.53
C TRP A 119 -4.74 -6.99 -5.14
N ILE A 120 -3.78 -7.91 -5.25
CA ILE A 120 -3.89 -9.34 -4.91
C ILE A 120 -2.99 -9.69 -3.71
N GLY A 121 -2.33 -8.70 -3.12
CA GLY A 121 -1.47 -8.88 -1.96
C GLY A 121 -2.18 -8.75 -0.63
N LYS A 122 -1.43 -8.34 0.39
CA LYS A 122 -1.94 -8.15 1.76
C LYS A 122 -2.77 -6.87 1.89
N TYR A 123 -3.69 -6.88 2.84
CA TYR A 123 -4.53 -5.76 3.22
C TYR A 123 -4.44 -5.48 4.72
N GLU A 124 -4.59 -4.22 5.11
CA GLU A 124 -4.71 -3.77 6.49
C GLU A 124 -5.82 -2.71 6.55
N ASP A 125 -6.78 -2.85 7.46
CA ASP A 125 -7.98 -2.01 7.57
C ASP A 125 -8.74 -1.80 6.25
N GLY A 126 -8.71 -2.82 5.37
CA GLY A 126 -9.36 -2.79 4.06
C GLY A 126 -8.58 -2.05 2.96
N TYR A 127 -7.32 -1.70 3.19
CA TYR A 127 -6.45 -1.04 2.20
C TYR A 127 -5.23 -1.90 1.82
N PRO A 128 -4.78 -1.86 0.54
CA PRO A 128 -3.58 -2.54 0.07
C PRO A 128 -2.32 -2.13 0.86
N VAL A 129 -1.58 -3.12 1.36
CA VAL A 129 -0.31 -2.91 2.04
C VAL A 129 0.84 -3.75 1.46
N ILE A 130 2.06 -3.27 1.69
CA ILE A 130 3.32 -3.89 1.27
C ILE A 130 4.34 -3.84 2.39
N LEU A 131 5.20 -4.86 2.45
CA LEU A 131 6.35 -4.91 3.33
C LEU A 131 7.55 -4.24 2.66
N MET A 132 8.29 -3.42 3.41
CA MET A 132 9.46 -2.70 2.94
C MET A 132 10.55 -2.69 4.00
N SER A 133 11.80 -2.88 3.62
CA SER A 133 12.93 -2.68 4.53
C SER A 133 13.45 -1.24 4.42
N ARG A 134 13.58 -0.55 5.54
CA ARG A 134 14.21 0.78 5.56
C ARG A 134 15.72 0.66 5.29
N PRO A 135 16.34 1.65 4.62
CA PRO A 135 17.79 1.78 4.65
C PRO A 135 18.30 1.93 6.09
N GLY A 136 18.92 0.88 6.63
CA GLY A 136 19.53 0.88 7.97
C GLY A 136 18.73 0.18 9.07
N ASP A 137 17.49 -0.25 8.79
CA ASP A 137 16.73 -1.10 9.74
C ASP A 137 16.89 -2.57 9.34
N GLU A 138 16.98 -3.46 10.32
CA GLU A 138 16.98 -4.92 10.12
C GLU A 138 15.55 -5.47 9.94
N GLU A 139 14.54 -4.72 10.38
CA GLU A 139 13.14 -5.12 10.36
C GLU A 139 12.39 -4.59 9.13
N GLU A 140 11.51 -5.44 8.57
CA GLU A 140 10.57 -5.05 7.53
C GLU A 140 9.38 -4.32 8.13
N THR A 141 9.01 -3.20 7.54
CA THR A 141 7.86 -2.41 7.95
C THR A 141 6.71 -2.49 6.95
N THR A 142 5.48 -2.46 7.44
CA THR A 142 4.27 -2.45 6.60
C THR A 142 3.88 -1.02 6.25
N THR A 143 3.48 -0.77 5.00
CA THR A 143 2.90 0.52 4.59
C THR A 143 1.88 0.36 3.46
N PHE A 144 1.10 1.40 3.17
CA PHE A 144 0.10 1.39 2.11
C PHE A 144 0.72 1.48 0.71
N VAL A 145 0.23 0.66 -0.22
CA VAL A 145 0.76 0.57 -1.59
C VAL A 145 0.62 1.90 -2.33
N ASN A 146 -0.52 2.58 -2.19
CA ASN A 146 -0.74 3.87 -2.86
C ASN A 146 0.22 4.97 -2.36
N ARG A 147 0.60 4.96 -1.08
CA ARG A 147 1.64 5.88 -0.55
C ARG A 147 3.00 5.60 -1.17
N VAL A 148 3.36 4.34 -1.31
CA VAL A 148 4.61 3.93 -1.96
C VAL A 148 4.61 4.37 -3.42
N LEU A 149 3.51 4.19 -4.15
CA LEU A 149 3.38 4.59 -5.55
C LEU A 149 3.55 6.11 -5.73
N VAL A 150 2.86 6.91 -4.92
CA VAL A 150 3.04 8.37 -4.90
C VAL A 150 4.50 8.73 -4.62
N PHE A 151 5.09 8.14 -3.57
CA PHE A 151 6.47 8.41 -3.21
C PHE A 151 7.46 8.12 -4.35
N LEU A 152 7.26 7.01 -5.04
CA LEU A 152 8.12 6.56 -6.13
C LEU A 152 7.94 7.40 -7.40
N PHE A 153 6.72 7.77 -7.78
CA PHE A 153 6.42 8.20 -9.14
C PHE A 153 5.77 9.57 -9.29
N ALA A 154 5.11 10.11 -8.25
CA ALA A 154 4.47 11.42 -8.36
C ALA A 154 5.50 12.50 -8.71
N ASP A 155 5.10 13.55 -9.43
CA ASP A 155 5.96 14.72 -9.58
C ASP A 155 6.10 15.46 -8.24
N GLN A 156 6.98 16.46 -8.22
CA GLN A 156 7.27 17.21 -6.99
C GLN A 156 6.05 18.00 -6.50
N GLU A 157 5.27 18.59 -7.42
CA GLU A 157 4.08 19.38 -7.07
C GLU A 157 2.98 18.51 -6.46
N SER A 158 2.69 17.36 -7.05
CA SER A 158 1.73 16.41 -6.51
C SER A 158 2.21 15.86 -5.18
N TYR A 159 3.49 15.54 -5.04
CA TYR A 159 4.06 15.05 -3.79
C TYR A 159 3.90 16.03 -2.61
N GLU A 160 4.15 17.33 -2.83
CA GLU A 160 4.06 18.34 -1.77
C GLU A 160 2.65 18.53 -1.23
N LYS A 161 1.64 18.44 -2.09
CA LYS A 161 0.22 18.46 -1.68
C LYS A 161 -0.11 17.26 -0.79
N ILE A 162 0.60 16.14 -0.98
CA ILE A 162 0.31 14.86 -0.35
C ILE A 162 1.09 14.61 0.95
N ASP A 163 2.33 15.09 1.06
CA ASP A 163 3.17 14.91 2.26
C ASP A 163 2.52 15.55 3.51
N ALA A 164 1.61 16.51 3.30
CA ALA A 164 0.78 17.13 4.34
C ALA A 164 -0.39 16.24 4.85
N SER A 165 -0.71 15.13 4.18
CA SER A 165 -1.80 14.22 4.58
C SER A 165 -1.51 13.46 5.88
N ASN A 166 -2.55 13.11 6.64
CA ASN A 166 -2.52 12.39 7.93
C ASN A 166 -2.00 10.94 7.88
N ARG A 167 -1.12 10.60 6.91
CA ARG A 167 -0.42 9.30 6.83
C ARG A 167 -1.33 8.08 6.67
N THR A 168 -2.59 8.30 6.32
CA THR A 168 -3.55 7.26 5.96
C THR A 168 -3.39 6.85 4.50
N ALA A 169 -3.99 5.72 4.12
CA ALA A 169 -4.16 5.36 2.72
C ALA A 169 -4.90 6.48 1.96
N PHE A 170 -4.49 6.71 0.72
CA PHE A 170 -5.21 7.65 -0.16
C PHE A 170 -6.55 7.08 -0.62
N PRO A 171 -7.59 7.92 -0.72
CA PRO A 171 -8.77 7.57 -1.48
C PRO A 171 -8.42 7.40 -2.96
N MET A 172 -9.22 6.60 -3.65
CA MET A 172 -9.11 6.40 -5.10
C MET A 172 -10.29 7.10 -5.77
N PHE A 173 -10.07 7.85 -6.86
CA PHE A 173 -11.16 8.55 -7.54
C PHE A 173 -12.19 7.57 -8.12
N CYS A 174 -11.76 6.35 -8.45
CA CYS A 174 -12.62 5.28 -8.94
C CYS A 174 -13.54 4.67 -7.86
N GLY A 175 -13.36 5.05 -6.58
CA GLY A 175 -14.14 4.55 -5.45
C GLY A 175 -13.77 3.14 -4.96
N ASP A 176 -12.87 2.44 -5.66
CA ASP A 176 -12.43 1.10 -5.30
C ASP A 176 -11.14 1.16 -4.45
N LYS A 177 -11.25 0.81 -3.16
CA LYS A 177 -10.12 0.77 -2.22
C LYS A 177 -9.05 -0.26 -2.58
N SER A 178 -9.38 -1.28 -3.36
CA SER A 178 -8.44 -2.29 -3.83
C SER A 178 -7.61 -1.83 -5.03
N CYS A 179 -7.98 -0.71 -5.65
CA CYS A 179 -7.27 -0.16 -6.79
C CYS A 179 -5.90 0.40 -6.35
N ILE A 180 -4.86 0.08 -7.12
CA ILE A 180 -3.51 0.62 -6.97
C ILE A 180 -3.02 1.33 -8.24
N ASN A 181 -3.91 1.67 -9.18
CA ASN A 181 -3.52 2.45 -10.36
C ASN A 181 -3.07 3.84 -9.91
N LEU A 182 -1.83 4.23 -10.25
CA LEU A 182 -1.21 5.50 -9.86
C LEU A 182 -2.05 6.71 -10.28
N THR A 183 -2.65 6.64 -11.48
CA THR A 183 -3.51 7.72 -11.99
C THR A 183 -4.84 7.80 -11.24
N HIS A 184 -5.25 6.72 -10.56
CA HIS A 184 -6.49 6.65 -9.78
C HIS A 184 -6.39 7.22 -8.38
N ILE A 185 -5.19 7.57 -7.93
CA ILE A 185 -4.97 8.11 -6.58
C ILE A 185 -5.53 9.53 -6.54
N LEU A 186 -6.47 9.77 -5.63
CA LEU A 186 -7.09 11.08 -5.46
C LEU A 186 -6.24 11.94 -4.52
N LEU A 187 -5.88 13.12 -5.02
CA LEU A 187 -5.07 14.11 -4.32
C LEU A 187 -5.98 15.30 -3.99
N ASP A 188 -6.45 15.39 -2.74
CA ASP A 188 -7.21 16.53 -2.23
C ASP A 188 -6.29 17.66 -1.74
#